data_AF-A0A534QLH9-F1
#
_entry.id   AF-A0A534QLH9-F1
#
_cell.length_a   1.000
_cell.length_b   1.000
_cell.length_c   1.000
_cell.angle_alpha   90.00
_cell.angle_beta   90.00
_cell.angle_gamma   90.00
#
_symmetry.space_group_name_H-M   'P 1'
#
loop_
_entity.id
_entity.type
_entity.pdbx_description
1 polymer ?
#
loop_
_entity_poly.entity_id
_entity_poly.type
_entity_poly.pdbx_seq_one_letter_code
_entity_poly.pdbx_strand_id
1 'polypeptide(L)'
;MAHASRRARPSAISATIAARSRRSSRARGISAGVGSGGRESNRRRLTGPAACLATGRRVVPGLDVTGALSSIVVLLAVGLRVRYFSGLGLGDDYLLRNDILAIVRDGHVNFDANGYRFAWWLPTALGCRLLGVTEAGLIAPILVFDALGLVLVCLFARRLWGGAAGVIAALLLAVLPLDVAWSTMLASDVVLSFFSALLKEFPSPIAPTSWRSEPLRIWEAKP
;
A
#
# COMPACT_ATOMS: atom_id res chain seq x y z
N MET A 1 -44.31 -17.31 35.63
CA MET A 1 -43.48 -18.35 36.28
C MET A 1 -42.24 -18.59 35.42
N ALA A 2 -41.07 -18.51 36.06
CA ALA A 2 -39.73 -18.98 35.66
C ALA A 2 -39.02 -18.35 34.43
N HIS A 3 -38.38 -17.19 34.68
CA HIS A 3 -37.17 -16.73 33.98
C HIS A 3 -35.98 -17.64 34.32
N ALA A 4 -35.27 -18.16 33.32
CA ALA A 4 -34.01 -18.89 33.50
C ALA A 4 -32.83 -18.08 32.92
N SER A 5 -32.10 -17.38 33.80
CA SER A 5 -30.86 -16.67 33.45
C SER A 5 -29.70 -17.67 33.36
N ARG A 6 -29.04 -17.77 32.21
CA ARG A 6 -27.75 -18.48 32.08
C ARG A 6 -26.62 -17.46 32.14
N ARG A 7 -25.86 -17.51 33.25
CA ARG A 7 -24.60 -16.79 33.43
C ARG A 7 -23.51 -17.43 32.58
N ALA A 8 -22.93 -16.66 31.66
CA ALA A 8 -21.69 -17.02 30.97
C ALA A 8 -20.49 -16.74 31.89
N ARG A 9 -19.60 -17.72 32.03
CA ARG A 9 -18.32 -17.62 32.74
C ARG A 9 -17.28 -16.97 31.82
N PRO A 10 -16.46 -16.02 32.29
CA PRO A 10 -15.31 -15.55 31.52
C PRO A 10 -14.16 -16.57 31.56
N SER A 11 -13.68 -16.96 30.38
CA SER A 11 -12.48 -17.79 30.19
C SER A 11 -11.22 -16.98 30.45
N ALA A 12 -10.39 -17.49 31.35
CA ALA A 12 -9.12 -16.93 31.74
C ALA A 12 -8.02 -17.27 30.71
N ILE A 13 -7.66 -16.34 29.82
CA ILE A 13 -6.35 -16.30 29.13
C ILE A 13 -5.97 -14.84 28.91
N SER A 14 -5.44 -14.20 29.96
CA SER A 14 -4.69 -12.93 29.86
C SER A 14 -3.84 -12.78 31.10
N ALA A 15 -2.72 -13.48 31.11
CA ALA A 15 -1.64 -13.26 32.04
C ALA A 15 -0.34 -13.58 31.31
N THR A 16 0.68 -12.77 31.58
CA THR A 16 2.07 -12.89 31.10
C THR A 16 2.38 -12.08 29.84
N ILE A 17 2.76 -10.81 30.02
CA ILE A 17 4.07 -10.22 29.68
C ILE A 17 4.02 -8.75 30.13
N ALA A 18 4.29 -8.53 31.41
CA ALA A 18 4.51 -7.21 31.98
C ALA A 18 5.42 -7.34 33.21
N ALA A 19 6.70 -7.59 32.98
CA ALA A 19 7.77 -7.32 33.96
C ALA A 19 9.14 -7.69 33.37
N ARG A 20 9.91 -6.72 32.88
CA ARG A 20 11.35 -6.69 33.21
C ARG A 20 12.04 -5.37 32.87
N SER A 21 12.70 -4.86 33.90
CA SER A 21 13.98 -4.14 33.83
C SER A 21 13.95 -2.63 33.64
N ARG A 22 13.53 -1.95 34.71
CA ARG A 22 14.17 -0.71 35.18
C ARG A 22 15.61 -1.02 35.67
N ARG A 23 16.61 -0.34 35.11
CA ARG A 23 17.92 0.03 35.72
C ARG A 23 18.31 1.36 35.06
N SER A 24 18.19 2.52 35.68
CA SER A 24 18.95 3.07 36.81
C SER A 24 20.48 3.05 36.60
N SER A 25 21.03 4.17 36.11
CA SER A 25 22.28 4.72 36.62
C SER A 25 22.44 6.21 36.28
N ARG A 26 22.47 7.00 37.36
CA ARG A 26 22.92 8.40 37.50
C ARG A 26 24.42 8.55 37.18
N ALA A 27 24.82 9.72 36.66
CA ALA A 27 25.94 10.59 37.11
C ALA A 27 26.06 11.77 36.10
N ARG A 28 25.75 13.04 36.42
CA ARG A 28 26.49 14.09 37.15
C ARG A 28 27.92 14.41 36.64
N GLY A 29 28.11 15.70 36.31
CA GLY A 29 29.40 16.40 36.09
C GLY A 29 29.26 17.42 34.95
N ILE A 30 28.85 18.68 35.14
CA ILE A 30 29.64 19.84 35.60
C ILE A 30 31.06 19.87 35.04
N SER A 31 31.32 20.74 34.06
CA SER A 31 32.51 21.60 34.03
C SER A 31 32.30 22.76 33.05
N ALA A 32 32.42 23.97 33.58
CA ALA A 32 32.58 25.21 32.85
C ALA A 32 34.06 25.38 32.49
N GLY A 33 34.34 25.83 31.26
CA GLY A 33 35.69 26.12 30.81
C GLY A 33 35.66 27.20 29.74
N VAL A 34 35.77 28.45 30.18
CA VAL A 34 36.07 29.63 29.36
C VAL A 34 37.53 29.53 28.91
N GLY A 35 37.76 29.58 27.60
CA GLY A 35 39.09 29.58 27.00
C GLY A 35 39.07 30.33 25.67
N SER A 36 39.41 31.61 25.74
CA SER A 36 39.69 32.50 24.60
C SER A 36 41.12 32.25 24.09
N GLY A 37 41.30 32.14 22.77
CA GLY A 37 42.58 32.41 22.10
C GLY A 37 43.02 31.37 21.07
N GLY A 38 43.41 31.85 19.88
CA GLY A 38 44.12 31.08 18.85
C GLY A 38 43.25 30.78 17.62
N ARG A 39 43.12 31.70 16.66
CA ARG A 39 43.98 31.79 15.48
C ARG A 39 44.32 30.42 14.86
N GLU A 40 43.75 30.23 13.66
CA GLU A 40 44.50 29.89 12.45
C GLU A 40 44.66 28.41 12.09
N SER A 41 44.23 28.12 10.86
CA SER A 41 44.76 27.07 10.00
C SER A 41 44.54 25.60 10.42
N ASN A 42 43.36 25.05 10.09
CA ASN A 42 43.30 23.82 9.27
C ASN A 42 41.84 23.48 8.91
N ARG A 43 41.28 24.16 7.89
CA ARG A 43 40.16 23.61 7.13
C ARG A 43 40.70 22.48 6.24
N ARG A 44 41.07 21.36 6.87
CA ARG A 44 41.12 20.07 6.19
C ARG A 44 39.69 19.80 5.75
N ARG A 45 39.45 20.06 4.47
CA ARG A 45 38.29 19.54 3.74
C ARG A 45 38.24 18.05 4.05
N LEU A 46 37.33 17.67 4.93
CA LEU A 46 36.78 16.33 4.96
C LEU A 46 36.09 16.16 3.61
N THR A 47 36.87 15.78 2.61
CA THR A 47 36.39 15.03 1.46
C THR A 47 35.85 13.72 2.02
N GLY A 48 34.63 13.76 2.54
CA GLY A 48 33.87 12.56 2.80
C GLY A 48 33.74 11.78 1.49
N PRO A 49 33.86 10.45 1.50
CA PRO A 49 33.58 9.62 0.34
C PRO A 49 32.06 9.58 0.12
N ALA A 50 31.50 10.68 -0.36
CA ALA A 50 30.09 10.82 -0.72
C ALA A 50 29.93 11.14 -2.22
N ALA A 51 30.75 10.52 -3.06
CA ALA A 51 30.73 10.73 -4.51
C ALA A 51 30.74 9.42 -5.32
N CYS A 52 30.12 8.35 -4.81
CA CYS A 52 29.94 7.09 -5.54
C CYS A 52 28.47 6.77 -5.91
N LEU A 53 27.55 7.74 -5.85
CA LEU A 53 26.14 7.53 -6.23
C LEU A 53 25.61 8.66 -7.10
N ALA A 54 26.29 8.92 -8.22
CA ALA A 54 25.70 9.66 -9.33
C ALA A 54 26.43 9.33 -10.64
N THR A 55 26.64 8.04 -10.92
CA THR A 55 26.87 7.61 -12.30
C THR A 55 25.54 7.77 -13.03
N GLY A 56 25.29 9.02 -13.45
CA GLY A 56 24.25 9.36 -14.41
C GLY A 56 24.51 8.54 -15.66
N ARG A 57 23.83 7.39 -15.74
CA ARG A 57 23.79 6.54 -16.92
C ARG A 57 23.17 7.39 -18.01
N ARG A 58 24.01 7.96 -18.89
CA ARG A 58 23.54 8.58 -20.13
C ARG A 58 22.66 7.54 -20.81
N VAL A 59 21.36 7.78 -20.85
CA VAL A 59 20.42 7.03 -21.68
C VAL A 59 20.78 7.42 -23.10
N VAL A 60 21.73 6.70 -23.68
CA VAL A 60 21.90 6.68 -25.13
C VAL A 60 20.55 6.21 -25.67
N PRO A 61 19.94 6.88 -26.66
CA PRO A 61 18.71 6.44 -27.29
C PRO A 61 19.00 5.18 -28.12
N GLY A 62 19.21 4.07 -27.42
CA GLY A 62 19.13 2.71 -27.91
C GLY A 62 17.97 2.06 -27.18
N LEU A 63 17.23 1.20 -27.89
CA LEU A 63 16.11 0.44 -27.37
C LEU A 63 16.49 -0.15 -25.99
N ASP A 64 15.83 0.28 -24.91
CA ASP A 64 16.05 -0.32 -23.59
C ASP A 64 15.48 -1.73 -23.62
N VAL A 65 16.32 -2.70 -23.99
CA VAL A 65 15.96 -4.12 -24.10
C VAL A 65 15.30 -4.61 -22.81
N THR A 66 15.76 -4.14 -21.64
CA THR A 66 15.16 -4.54 -20.36
C THR A 66 13.77 -3.95 -20.18
N GLY A 67 13.55 -2.71 -20.61
CA GLY A 67 12.22 -2.09 -20.61
C GLY A 67 11.26 -2.82 -21.54
N ALA A 68 11.70 -3.10 -22.77
CA ALA A 68 10.91 -3.85 -23.75
C ALA A 68 10.54 -5.26 -23.24
N LEU A 69 11.49 -5.97 -22.63
CA LEU A 69 11.24 -7.28 -22.02
C LEU A 69 10.23 -7.20 -20.88
N SER A 70 10.36 -6.21 -19.96
CA SER A 70 9.37 -6.00 -18.90
C SER A 70 7.97 -5.75 -19.49
N SER A 71 7.85 -4.90 -20.52
CA SER A 71 6.56 -4.64 -21.18
C SER A 71 5.96 -5.90 -21.81
N ILE A 72 6.77 -6.73 -22.47
CA ILE A 72 6.31 -8.02 -23.03
C ILE A 72 5.78 -8.93 -21.92
N VAL A 73 6.49 -9.03 -20.79
CA VAL A 73 6.06 -9.84 -19.65
C VAL A 73 4.75 -9.32 -19.07
N VAL A 74 4.60 -8.00 -18.91
CA VAL A 74 3.33 -7.41 -18.46
C VAL A 74 2.19 -7.73 -19.42
N LEU A 75 2.39 -7.59 -20.73
CA LEU A 75 1.37 -7.94 -21.72
C LEU A 75 0.99 -9.42 -21.68
N LEU A 76 1.97 -10.31 -21.53
CA LEU A 76 1.72 -11.74 -21.36
C LEU A 76 0.94 -12.03 -20.07
N ALA A 77 1.28 -11.35 -18.97
CA ALA A 77 0.63 -11.48 -17.68
C ALA A 77 -0.85 -11.05 -17.74
N VAL A 78 -1.13 -9.93 -18.42
CA VAL A 78 -2.51 -9.47 -18.66
C VAL A 78 -3.25 -10.48 -19.57
N GLY A 79 -2.61 -10.95 -20.64
CA GLY A 79 -3.19 -11.97 -21.52
C GLY A 79 -3.54 -13.27 -20.79
N LEU A 80 -2.69 -13.70 -19.85
CA LEU A 80 -2.94 -14.86 -19.00
C LEU A 80 -4.19 -14.65 -18.15
N ARG A 81 -4.35 -13.49 -17.51
CA ARG A 81 -5.52 -13.17 -16.67
C ARG A 81 -6.81 -13.12 -17.48
N VAL A 82 -6.76 -12.54 -18.68
CA VAL A 82 -7.91 -12.54 -19.61
C VAL A 82 -8.26 -13.97 -20.06
N ARG A 83 -7.25 -14.82 -20.29
CA ARG A 83 -7.45 -16.22 -20.73
C ARG A 83 -7.99 -17.13 -19.62
N TYR A 84 -7.58 -16.90 -18.37
CA TYR A 84 -7.96 -17.64 -17.17
C TYR A 84 -8.90 -16.83 -16.27
N PHE A 85 -9.89 -16.20 -16.88
CA PHE A 85 -10.89 -15.41 -16.16
C PHE A 85 -11.74 -16.31 -15.26
N SER A 86 -11.74 -16.04 -13.95
CA SER A 86 -12.44 -16.87 -12.96
C SER A 86 -13.91 -16.49 -12.80
N GLY A 87 -14.24 -15.20 -12.94
CA GLY A 87 -15.60 -14.70 -12.76
C GLY A 87 -15.97 -14.49 -11.29
N LEU A 88 -17.25 -14.63 -10.97
CA LEU A 88 -17.76 -14.52 -9.60
C LEU A 88 -17.63 -15.90 -8.91
N GLY A 89 -16.77 -16.00 -7.91
CA GLY A 89 -16.50 -17.23 -7.15
C GLY A 89 -16.21 -17.04 -5.66
N LEU A 90 -16.18 -15.80 -5.16
CA LEU A 90 -16.01 -15.51 -3.73
C LEU A 90 -17.37 -15.45 -3.02
N GLY A 91 -17.36 -15.72 -1.71
CA GLY A 91 -18.59 -15.77 -0.92
C GLY A 91 -19.30 -14.42 -0.77
N ASP A 92 -18.57 -13.32 -0.90
CA ASP A 92 -19.05 -11.94 -0.79
C ASP A 92 -19.43 -11.30 -2.13
N ASP A 93 -19.21 -11.98 -3.26
CA ASP A 93 -19.50 -11.46 -4.60
C ASP A 93 -20.95 -11.03 -4.76
N TYR A 94 -21.89 -11.75 -4.15
CA TYR A 94 -23.31 -11.42 -4.20
C TYR A 94 -23.61 -10.08 -3.51
N LEU A 95 -22.96 -9.80 -2.37
CA LEU A 95 -23.12 -8.54 -1.65
C LEU A 95 -22.54 -7.38 -2.45
N LEU A 96 -21.28 -7.52 -2.90
CA LEU A 96 -20.60 -6.50 -3.69
C LEU A 96 -21.33 -6.20 -5.00
N ARG A 97 -21.84 -7.24 -5.68
CA ARG A 97 -22.64 -7.07 -6.90
C ARG A 97 -23.94 -6.31 -6.64
N ASN A 98 -24.64 -6.59 -5.54
CA ASN A 98 -25.87 -5.89 -5.20
C ASN A 98 -25.63 -4.41 -4.87
N ASP A 99 -24.52 -4.10 -4.19
CA ASP A 99 -24.11 -2.72 -3.94
C ASP A 99 -23.89 -1.96 -5.25
N ILE A 100 -23.17 -2.57 -6.20
CA ILE A 100 -22.95 -1.96 -7.53
C ILE A 100 -24.25 -1.82 -8.31
N LEU A 101 -25.15 -2.80 -8.23
CA LEU A 101 -26.46 -2.73 -8.88
C LEU A 101 -27.29 -1.55 -8.37
N ALA A 102 -27.33 -1.33 -7.05
CA ALA A 102 -28.03 -0.19 -6.44
C ALA A 102 -27.42 1.15 -6.92
N ILE A 103 -26.09 1.23 -7.02
CA ILE A 103 -25.40 2.43 -7.50
C ILE A 103 -25.68 2.68 -8.99
N VAL A 104 -25.60 1.65 -9.83
CA VAL A 104 -25.73 1.79 -11.28
C VAL A 104 -27.18 2.04 -11.70
N ARG A 105 -28.15 1.35 -11.07
CA ARG A 105 -29.58 1.46 -11.42
C ARG A 105 -30.30 2.58 -10.69
N ASP A 106 -30.07 2.71 -9.39
CA ASP A 106 -30.85 3.59 -8.52
C ASP A 106 -30.08 4.87 -8.15
N GLY A 107 -28.78 4.93 -8.46
CA GLY A 107 -27.92 6.05 -8.08
C GLY A 107 -27.66 6.13 -6.58
N HIS A 108 -27.93 5.04 -5.84
CA HIS A 108 -27.86 5.01 -4.39
C HIS A 108 -26.65 4.23 -3.91
N VAL A 109 -25.89 4.82 -2.97
CA VAL A 109 -24.79 4.16 -2.27
C VAL A 109 -25.30 3.70 -0.90
N ASN A 110 -25.21 2.40 -0.64
CA ASN A 110 -25.61 1.83 0.66
C ASN A 110 -24.65 2.34 1.76
N PHE A 111 -25.19 2.82 2.89
CA PHE A 111 -24.39 3.31 4.03
C PHE A 111 -23.97 2.17 4.97
N ASP A 112 -23.25 1.19 4.44
CA ASP A 112 -22.69 0.07 5.19
C ASP A 112 -21.15 0.10 5.19
N ALA A 113 -20.51 -0.97 5.64
CA ALA A 113 -19.04 -1.07 5.64
C ALA A 113 -18.43 -1.02 4.23
N ASN A 114 -19.18 -1.37 3.18
CA ASN A 114 -18.73 -1.36 1.79
C ASN A 114 -18.91 0.02 1.14
N GLY A 115 -19.95 0.76 1.52
CA GLY A 115 -20.25 2.10 1.00
C GLY A 115 -19.13 3.11 1.22
N TYR A 116 -18.41 3.03 2.35
CA TYR A 116 -17.27 3.91 2.63
C TYR A 116 -16.04 3.63 1.75
N ARG A 117 -15.99 2.49 1.07
CA ARG A 117 -14.83 2.06 0.29
C ARG A 117 -14.94 2.55 -1.17
N PHE A 118 -15.09 3.86 -1.36
CA PHE A 118 -15.28 4.48 -2.68
C PHE A 118 -14.18 4.13 -3.70
N ALA A 119 -12.99 3.80 -3.24
CA ALA A 119 -11.89 3.39 -4.09
C ALA A 119 -12.21 2.15 -4.95
N TRP A 120 -13.04 1.22 -4.47
CA TRP A 120 -13.43 0.04 -5.26
C TRP A 120 -14.75 0.27 -6.03
N TRP A 121 -15.81 0.76 -5.37
CA TRP A 121 -17.12 0.76 -6.02
C TRP A 121 -17.23 1.80 -7.13
N LEU A 122 -16.50 2.93 -7.04
CA LEU A 122 -16.54 3.98 -8.06
C LEU A 122 -16.01 3.50 -9.41
N PRO A 123 -14.79 2.93 -9.52
CA PRO A 123 -14.32 2.38 -10.79
C PRO A 123 -15.14 1.17 -11.25
N THR A 124 -15.66 0.34 -10.33
CA THR A 124 -16.53 -0.79 -10.67
C THR A 124 -17.87 -0.35 -11.27
N ALA A 125 -18.51 0.66 -10.69
CA ALA A 125 -19.74 1.23 -11.22
C ALA A 125 -19.51 1.88 -12.59
N LEU A 126 -18.36 2.55 -12.79
CA LEU A 126 -17.97 3.08 -14.10
C LEU A 126 -17.77 1.96 -15.13
N GLY A 127 -17.06 0.89 -14.76
CA GLY A 127 -16.89 -0.31 -15.61
C GLY A 127 -18.24 -0.92 -16.02
N CYS A 128 -19.17 -1.04 -15.09
CA CYS A 128 -20.53 -1.52 -15.35
C CYS A 128 -21.36 -0.57 -16.22
N ARG A 129 -21.12 0.74 -16.17
CA ARG A 129 -21.76 1.70 -17.09
C ARG A 129 -21.23 1.59 -18.52
N LEU A 130 -19.96 1.24 -18.68
CA LEU A 130 -19.30 1.14 -19.99
C LEU A 130 -19.53 -0.22 -20.66
N LEU A 131 -19.45 -1.31 -19.90
CA LEU A 131 -19.53 -2.70 -20.40
C LEU A 131 -20.86 -3.39 -20.09
N GLY A 132 -21.78 -2.66 -19.45
CA GLY A 132 -23.02 -3.22 -18.90
C GLY A 132 -22.80 -3.92 -17.56
N VAL A 133 -23.91 -4.23 -16.87
CA VAL A 133 -23.89 -4.97 -15.60
C VAL A 133 -23.70 -6.46 -15.88
N THR A 134 -22.50 -6.80 -16.33
CA THR A 134 -22.04 -8.16 -16.62
C THR A 134 -20.87 -8.52 -15.70
N GLU A 135 -20.49 -9.79 -15.63
CA GLU A 135 -19.29 -10.20 -14.87
C GLU A 135 -18.02 -9.50 -15.38
N ALA A 136 -17.91 -9.30 -16.69
CA ALA A 136 -16.82 -8.55 -17.29
C ALA A 136 -16.83 -7.08 -16.85
N GLY A 137 -18.00 -6.43 -16.78
CA GLY A 137 -18.12 -5.05 -16.30
C GLY A 137 -17.75 -4.88 -14.82
N LEU A 138 -18.02 -5.90 -14.00
CA LEU A 138 -17.67 -5.93 -12.58
C LEU A 138 -16.17 -6.15 -12.34
N ILE A 139 -15.55 -7.05 -13.11
CA ILE A 139 -14.16 -7.49 -12.88
C ILE A 139 -13.15 -6.66 -13.69
N ALA A 140 -13.54 -6.04 -14.82
CA ALA A 140 -12.62 -5.28 -15.66
C ALA A 140 -11.82 -4.21 -14.90
N PRO A 141 -12.40 -3.43 -13.96
CA PRO A 141 -11.63 -2.47 -13.19
C PRO A 141 -10.58 -3.10 -12.28
N ILE A 142 -10.85 -4.28 -11.73
CA ILE A 142 -9.89 -5.04 -10.92
C ILE A 142 -8.72 -5.49 -11.79
N LEU A 143 -8.99 -6.03 -12.99
CA LEU A 143 -7.95 -6.37 -13.97
C LEU A 143 -7.08 -5.17 -14.35
N VAL A 144 -7.69 -4.00 -14.51
CA VAL A 144 -6.96 -2.75 -14.81
C VAL A 144 -6.05 -2.34 -13.65
N PHE A 145 -6.56 -2.29 -12.42
CA PHE A 145 -5.76 -1.92 -11.26
C PHE A 145 -4.65 -2.93 -10.97
N ASP A 146 -4.90 -4.21 -11.19
CA ASP A 146 -3.89 -5.26 -11.09
C ASP A 146 -2.76 -5.06 -12.11
N ALA A 147 -3.11 -4.84 -13.38
CA ALA A 147 -2.13 -4.56 -14.44
C ALA A 147 -1.31 -3.30 -14.13
N LEU A 148 -1.95 -2.25 -13.61
CA LEU A 148 -1.25 -1.04 -13.16
C LEU A 148 -0.35 -1.32 -11.95
N GLY A 149 -0.78 -2.17 -11.02
CA GLY A 149 0.02 -2.65 -9.89
C GLY A 149 1.27 -3.39 -10.35
N LEU A 150 1.13 -4.30 -11.31
CA LEU A 150 2.24 -5.02 -11.92
C LEU A 150 3.25 -4.06 -12.56
N VAL A 151 2.78 -3.07 -13.33
CA VAL A 151 3.66 -2.03 -13.91
C VAL A 151 4.38 -1.26 -12.80
N LEU A 152 3.68 -0.88 -11.74
CA LEU A 152 4.26 -0.12 -10.63
C LEU A 152 5.35 -0.93 -9.91
N VAL A 153 5.12 -2.21 -9.65
CA VAL A 153 6.12 -3.14 -9.09
C VAL A 153 7.35 -3.24 -10.00
N CYS A 154 7.16 -3.33 -11.32
CA CYS A 154 8.26 -3.33 -12.28
C CYS A 154 9.08 -2.04 -12.18
N LEU A 155 8.41 -0.88 -12.15
CA LEU A 155 9.08 0.41 -12.03
C LEU A 155 9.86 0.54 -10.71
N PHE A 156 9.27 0.11 -9.59
CA PHE A 156 9.95 0.09 -8.29
C PHE A 156 11.19 -0.79 -8.30
N ALA A 157 11.08 -2.02 -8.80
CA ALA A 157 12.21 -2.94 -8.86
C ALA A 157 13.33 -2.40 -9.75
N ARG A 158 12.97 -1.75 -10.87
CA ARG A 158 13.93 -1.07 -11.75
C ARG A 158 14.64 0.09 -11.08
N ARG A 159 13.91 0.88 -10.29
CA ARG A 159 14.45 2.02 -9.57
C ARG A 159 15.41 1.61 -8.45
N LEU A 160 15.12 0.51 -7.77
CA LEU A 160 15.90 0.04 -6.61
C LEU A 160 17.12 -0.81 -7.01
N TRP A 161 16.97 -1.70 -7.99
CA TRP A 161 17.99 -2.72 -8.32
C TRP A 161 18.34 -2.78 -9.82
N GLY A 162 17.81 -1.87 -10.64
CA GLY A 162 18.12 -1.77 -12.07
C GLY A 162 17.23 -2.63 -12.99
N GLY A 163 17.49 -2.56 -14.29
CA GLY A 163 16.60 -3.11 -15.33
C GLY A 163 16.27 -4.59 -15.20
N ALA A 164 17.26 -5.43 -14.87
CA ALA A 164 17.07 -6.88 -14.70
C ALA A 164 16.12 -7.22 -13.55
N ALA A 165 16.18 -6.48 -12.44
CA ALA A 165 15.28 -6.68 -11.32
C ALA A 165 13.82 -6.37 -11.68
N GLY A 166 13.59 -5.40 -12.56
CA GLY A 166 12.27 -5.14 -13.15
C GLY A 166 11.67 -6.35 -13.85
N VAL A 167 12.46 -7.00 -14.71
CA VAL A 167 12.03 -8.18 -15.46
C VAL A 167 11.77 -9.35 -14.51
N ILE A 168 12.65 -9.58 -13.53
CA ILE A 168 12.47 -10.65 -12.54
C ILE A 168 11.21 -10.41 -11.70
N ALA A 169 10.99 -9.18 -11.21
CA ALA A 169 9.79 -8.83 -10.46
C ALA A 169 8.51 -9.01 -11.31
N ALA A 170 8.55 -8.59 -12.57
CA ALA A 170 7.46 -8.81 -13.52
C ALA A 170 7.14 -10.30 -13.68
N LEU A 171 8.16 -11.13 -13.90
CA LEU A 171 8.00 -12.57 -14.10
C LEU A 171 7.42 -13.26 -12.86
N LEU A 172 7.96 -12.94 -11.68
CA LEU A 172 7.50 -13.52 -10.42
C LEU A 172 6.02 -13.21 -10.15
N LEU A 173 5.60 -11.95 -10.36
CA LEU A 173 4.21 -11.54 -10.15
C LEU A 173 3.30 -12.03 -11.29
N ALA A 174 3.80 -12.13 -12.52
CA ALA A 174 3.03 -12.59 -13.68
C ALA A 174 2.53 -14.04 -13.53
N VAL A 175 3.31 -14.91 -12.88
CA VAL A 175 2.99 -16.34 -12.72
C VAL A 175 2.47 -16.70 -11.32
N LEU A 176 2.38 -15.74 -10.40
CA LEU A 176 1.91 -16.00 -9.04
C LEU A 176 0.43 -16.41 -9.07
N PRO A 177 0.08 -17.67 -8.77
CA PRO A 177 -1.28 -18.18 -9.00
C PRO A 177 -2.33 -17.45 -8.16
N LEU A 178 -1.94 -17.00 -6.96
CA LEU A 178 -2.82 -16.21 -6.09
C LEU A 178 -3.19 -14.86 -6.73
N ASP A 179 -2.22 -14.19 -7.35
CA ASP A 179 -2.41 -12.90 -8.02
C ASP A 179 -3.28 -13.05 -9.27
N VAL A 180 -3.04 -14.11 -10.06
CA VAL A 180 -3.87 -14.43 -11.23
C VAL A 180 -5.31 -14.77 -10.82
N ALA A 181 -5.50 -15.51 -9.74
CA ALA A 181 -6.85 -15.82 -9.24
C ALA A 181 -7.56 -14.54 -8.75
N TRP A 182 -6.91 -13.72 -7.92
CA TRP A 182 -7.55 -12.55 -7.33
C TRP A 182 -7.80 -11.42 -8.33
N SER A 183 -6.92 -11.26 -9.31
CA SER A 183 -7.11 -10.27 -10.39
C SER A 183 -8.25 -10.62 -11.35
N THR A 184 -8.70 -11.88 -11.35
CA THR A 184 -9.78 -12.37 -12.22
C THR A 184 -11.10 -12.64 -11.49
N MET A 185 -11.19 -12.24 -10.22
CA MET A 185 -12.37 -12.32 -9.37
C MET A 185 -12.79 -10.92 -8.88
N LEU A 186 -13.96 -10.79 -8.24
CA LEU A 186 -14.44 -9.52 -7.68
C LEU A 186 -13.75 -9.19 -6.33
N ALA A 187 -12.41 -9.20 -6.30
CA ALA A 187 -11.60 -8.89 -5.12
C ALA A 187 -11.29 -7.39 -4.99
N SER A 188 -11.97 -6.68 -4.09
CA SER A 188 -11.73 -5.25 -3.84
C SER A 188 -10.33 -4.93 -3.31
N ASP A 189 -9.68 -5.91 -2.68
CA ASP A 189 -8.36 -5.74 -2.03
C ASP A 189 -7.22 -5.47 -3.02
N VAL A 190 -7.40 -5.85 -4.29
CA VAL A 190 -6.45 -5.55 -5.37
C VAL A 190 -6.33 -4.03 -5.57
N VAL A 191 -7.47 -3.33 -5.54
CA VAL A 191 -7.51 -1.86 -5.70
C VAL A 191 -6.84 -1.18 -4.52
N LEU A 192 -7.08 -1.66 -3.30
CA LEU A 192 -6.42 -1.16 -2.10
C LEU A 192 -4.90 -1.39 -2.15
N SER A 193 -4.47 -2.56 -2.63
CA SER A 193 -3.05 -2.91 -2.77
C SER A 193 -2.35 -1.98 -3.77
N PHE A 194 -3.00 -1.67 -4.90
CA PHE A 194 -2.50 -0.69 -5.87
C PHE A 194 -2.29 0.69 -5.24
N PHE A 195 -3.29 1.25 -4.57
CA PHE A 195 -3.17 2.57 -3.94
C PHE A 195 -2.13 2.59 -2.81
N SER A 196 -2.00 1.48 -2.07
CA SER A 196 -0.97 1.34 -1.03
C SER A 196 0.44 1.35 -1.62
N ALA A 197 0.64 0.68 -2.76
CA ALA A 197 1.90 0.72 -3.50
C ALA A 197 2.17 2.12 -4.08
N LEU A 198 1.14 2.79 -4.60
CA LEU A 198 1.25 4.13 -5.18
C LEU A 198 1.67 5.18 -4.13
N LEU A 199 1.15 5.10 -2.91
CA LEU A 199 1.55 5.98 -1.81
C LEU A 199 3.06 5.92 -1.52
N LYS A 200 3.71 4.78 -1.80
CA LYS A 200 5.15 4.61 -1.62
C LYS A 200 5.98 5.34 -2.68
N GLU A 201 5.43 5.61 -3.87
CA GLU A 201 6.08 6.43 -4.91
C GLU A 201 6.06 7.93 -4.59
N PHE A 202 5.24 8.37 -3.63
CA PHE A 202 5.24 9.74 -3.16
C PHE A 202 6.13 9.86 -1.91
N PRO A 203 7.45 10.09 -2.05
CA PRO A 203 8.26 10.55 -0.94
C PRO A 203 7.71 11.93 -0.59
N SER A 204 6.82 11.99 0.39
CA SER A 204 6.53 13.24 1.05
C SER A 204 7.59 13.42 2.12
N PRO A 205 8.56 14.35 1.96
CA PRO A 205 9.21 14.96 3.10
C PRO A 205 8.20 15.93 3.72
N ILE A 206 7.02 15.44 4.12
CA ILE A 206 6.31 16.16 5.16
C ILE A 206 7.14 15.83 6.39
N ALA A 207 8.15 16.68 6.65
CA ALA A 207 8.72 16.80 7.97
C ALA A 207 7.52 16.79 8.91
N PRO A 208 7.46 15.87 9.90
CA PRO A 208 6.27 15.67 10.71
C PRO A 208 5.81 17.05 11.14
N THR A 209 4.76 17.56 10.51
CA THR A 209 4.16 18.81 10.92
C THR A 209 3.84 18.54 12.37
N SER A 210 4.35 19.39 13.26
CA SER A 210 4.11 19.30 14.69
C SER A 210 2.61 19.50 14.92
N TRP A 211 1.83 18.48 14.57
CA TRP A 211 0.41 18.37 14.85
C TRP A 211 0.34 18.31 16.36
N ARG A 212 0.13 19.50 16.94
CA ARG A 212 -0.04 19.84 18.34
C ARG A 212 0.68 18.91 19.33
N SER A 213 1.69 19.45 19.98
CA SER A 213 2.16 18.94 21.28
C SER A 213 1.10 19.09 22.40
N GLU A 214 -0.03 19.75 22.13
CA GLU A 214 -1.14 19.80 23.07
C GLU A 214 -1.83 18.44 23.14
N PRO A 215 -1.92 17.80 24.32
CA PRO A 215 -2.70 16.59 24.49
C PRO A 215 -4.14 16.90 24.11
N LEU A 216 -4.70 16.08 23.20
CA LEU A 216 -6.12 16.04 22.85
C LEU A 216 -6.95 15.96 24.13
N ARG A 217 -7.40 17.10 24.67
CA ARG A 217 -8.37 17.16 25.77
C ARG A 217 -9.75 16.87 25.17
N ILE A 218 -10.05 15.59 24.99
CA ILE A 218 -11.32 15.10 24.45
C ILE A 218 -12.48 15.27 25.47
N TRP A 219 -12.26 15.82 26.67
CA TRP A 219 -13.17 15.64 27.80
C TRP A 219 -13.71 16.93 28.47
N GLU A 220 -13.60 18.12 27.88
CA GLU A 220 -14.18 19.35 28.46
C GLU A 220 -15.54 19.74 27.83
N ALA A 221 -16.38 18.76 27.49
CA ALA A 221 -17.80 19.03 27.27
C ALA A 221 -18.46 19.19 28.65
N LYS A 222 -18.71 20.44 29.07
CA LYS A 222 -19.58 20.71 30.23
C LYS A 222 -21.03 20.33 29.87
N PRO A 223 -21.76 19.69 30.80
CA PRO A 223 -23.20 19.42 30.65
C PRO A 223 -24.03 20.70 30.61
#